data_AF-A0A4R3JKC1-F1
#
_entry.id   AF-A0A4R3JKC1-F1
#
_cell.length_a   1.000
_cell.length_b   1.000
_cell.length_c   1.000
_cell.angle_alpha   90.00
_cell.angle_beta   90.00
_cell.angle_gamma   90.00
#
_symmetry.space_group_name_H-M   'P 1'
#
loop_
_entity.id
_entity.type
_entity.pdbx_description
1 polymer ?
#
loop_
_entity_poly.entity_id
_entity_poly.type
_entity_poly.pdbx_seq_one_letter_code
_entity_poly.pdbx_strand_id
1 'polypeptide(L)'
;MYREGCLQPGRRGNWVWSQDGEEVARIGYSAKQNQVVLDYRISQYGGEWESITETVCITHADCHFGGTRPYFICPGVASGRACNRRVGKLFAGGRYFLCRHCYDVAYTCQSEARYNRMLRRANKLRMALGGNPGTANIIAFKPKGMWNRTYAQRCFEIEWCECEADRAFVWKHRHLLSAGDLRMFLED
;
A
#
# COMPACT_ATOMS: atom_id res chain seq x y z
N MET A 1 -10.26 -2.15 13.13
CA MET A 1 -10.14 -3.21 14.17
C MET A 1 -10.10 -2.69 15.61
N TYR A 2 -9.00 -2.12 16.15
CA TYR A 2 -8.99 -1.68 17.57
C TYR A 2 -9.98 -0.54 17.88
N ARG A 3 -9.99 0.51 17.06
CA ARG A 3 -10.90 1.67 17.23
C ARG A 3 -12.39 1.32 17.11
N GLU A 4 -12.69 0.25 16.40
CA GLU A 4 -14.06 -0.27 16.23
C GLU A 4 -14.41 -1.26 17.34
N GLY A 5 -13.52 -1.49 18.32
CA GLY A 5 -13.69 -2.44 19.42
C GLY A 5 -13.54 -3.91 19.03
N CYS A 6 -13.05 -4.23 17.83
CA CYS A 6 -13.08 -5.61 17.30
C CYS A 6 -12.12 -6.57 18.00
N LEU A 7 -11.21 -6.04 18.82
CA LEU A 7 -10.25 -6.80 19.63
C LEU A 7 -10.66 -6.92 21.11
N GLN A 8 -11.85 -6.43 21.48
CA GLN A 8 -12.33 -6.59 22.85
C GLN A 8 -12.63 -8.07 23.14
N PRO A 9 -12.26 -8.61 24.32
CA PRO A 9 -12.49 -10.00 24.65
C PRO A 9 -13.97 -10.37 24.52
N GLY A 10 -14.27 -11.50 23.88
CA GLY A 10 -15.64 -11.96 23.62
C GLY A 10 -16.25 -11.40 22.33
N ARG A 11 -15.65 -10.39 21.70
CA ARG A 11 -16.12 -9.86 20.42
C ARG A 11 -15.94 -10.91 19.31
N ARG A 12 -16.96 -11.05 18.47
CA ARG A 12 -16.92 -11.88 17.26
C ARG A 12 -17.58 -11.15 16.11
N GLY A 13 -17.23 -11.50 14.89
CA GLY A 13 -17.85 -10.94 13.70
C GLY A 13 -17.24 -11.50 12.42
N ASN A 14 -17.69 -10.95 11.30
CA ASN A 14 -17.19 -11.30 9.98
C ASN A 14 -16.77 -10.02 9.26
N TRP A 15 -15.68 -10.10 8.50
CA TRP A 15 -15.44 -9.21 7.38
C TRP A 15 -15.90 -9.92 6.12
N VAL A 16 -16.81 -9.28 5.42
CA VAL A 16 -17.41 -9.79 4.19
C VAL A 16 -17.11 -8.80 3.09
N TRP A 17 -16.58 -9.30 1.98
CA TRP A 17 -16.44 -8.55 0.75
C TRP A 17 -17.47 -9.06 -0.23
N SER A 18 -18.19 -8.14 -0.87
CA SER A 18 -19.16 -8.43 -1.91
C SER A 18 -18.84 -7.67 -3.19
N GLN A 19 -19.18 -8.28 -4.32
CA GLN A 19 -19.16 -7.66 -5.64
C GLN A 19 -20.56 -7.83 -6.24
N ASP A 20 -21.17 -6.72 -6.65
CA ASP A 20 -22.54 -6.69 -7.21
C ASP A 20 -23.61 -7.34 -6.32
N GLY A 21 -23.43 -7.27 -4.99
CA GLY A 21 -24.33 -7.84 -4.00
C GLY A 21 -24.02 -9.29 -3.62
N GLU A 22 -23.21 -9.99 -4.41
CA GLU A 22 -22.79 -11.37 -4.15
C GLU A 22 -21.54 -11.40 -3.27
N GLU A 23 -21.52 -12.28 -2.27
CA GLU A 23 -20.37 -12.45 -1.39
C GLU A 23 -19.21 -13.13 -2.14
N VAL A 24 -18.06 -12.44 -2.23
CA VAL A 24 -16.85 -12.95 -2.90
C VAL A 24 -15.80 -13.46 -1.92
N ALA A 25 -15.79 -12.97 -0.68
CA ALA A 25 -14.87 -13.44 0.35
C ALA A 25 -15.39 -13.15 1.76
N ARG A 26 -14.97 -13.99 2.71
CA ARG A 26 -15.28 -13.83 4.14
C ARG A 26 -14.11 -14.21 5.03
N ILE A 27 -13.92 -13.44 6.07
CA ILE A 27 -13.07 -13.78 7.22
C ILE A 27 -13.90 -13.62 8.49
N GLY A 28 -14.14 -14.72 9.19
CA GLY A 28 -14.63 -14.73 10.55
C GLY A 28 -13.51 -14.37 11.52
N TYR A 29 -13.86 -13.69 12.61
CA TYR A 29 -12.94 -13.46 13.71
C TYR A 29 -13.61 -13.65 15.07
N SER A 30 -12.82 -14.10 16.04
CA SER A 30 -13.18 -14.08 17.45
C SER A 30 -12.02 -13.59 18.31
N ALA A 31 -12.28 -12.55 19.10
CA ALA A 31 -11.31 -11.97 20.02
C ALA A 31 -11.43 -12.62 21.40
N LYS A 32 -10.30 -13.07 21.94
CA LYS A 32 -10.11 -13.46 23.33
C LYS A 32 -9.21 -12.43 24.01
N GLN A 33 -8.87 -12.66 25.29
CA GLN A 33 -8.13 -11.68 26.09
C GLN A 33 -6.80 -11.24 25.48
N ASN A 34 -5.98 -12.19 25.02
CA ASN A 34 -4.65 -11.93 24.45
C ASN A 34 -4.45 -12.59 23.08
N GLN A 35 -5.53 -12.89 22.36
CA GLN A 35 -5.44 -13.49 21.03
C GLN A 35 -6.69 -13.19 20.21
N VAL A 36 -6.53 -13.18 18.89
CA VAL A 36 -7.64 -13.25 17.94
C VAL A 36 -7.53 -14.55 17.16
N VAL A 37 -8.65 -15.23 16.97
CA VAL A 37 -8.77 -16.37 16.07
C VAL A 37 -9.42 -15.88 14.79
N LEU A 38 -8.84 -16.22 13.66
CA LEU A 38 -9.30 -15.89 12.31
C LEU A 38 -9.75 -17.18 11.63
N ASP A 39 -10.95 -17.18 11.08
CA ASP A 39 -11.53 -18.32 10.37
C ASP A 39 -11.85 -17.89 8.94
N TYR A 40 -11.16 -18.48 7.96
CA TYR A 40 -11.28 -18.05 6.57
C TYR A 40 -10.99 -19.20 5.61
N ARG A 41 -11.28 -18.96 4.32
CA ARG A 41 -10.97 -19.89 3.25
C ARG A 41 -10.02 -19.24 2.25
N ILE A 42 -9.12 -20.04 1.69
CA ILE A 42 -8.23 -19.60 0.61
C ILE A 42 -8.27 -20.59 -0.54
N SER A 43 -8.04 -20.10 -1.75
CA SER A 43 -7.67 -20.92 -2.90
C SER A 43 -6.34 -20.38 -3.41
N GLN A 44 -5.28 -21.19 -3.36
CA GLN A 44 -3.98 -20.78 -3.86
C GLN A 44 -3.88 -21.12 -5.36
N TYR A 45 -3.60 -20.11 -6.18
CA TYR A 45 -3.40 -20.25 -7.62
C TYR A 45 -4.56 -20.95 -8.36
N GLY A 46 -5.80 -20.74 -7.90
CA GLY A 46 -6.99 -21.38 -8.49
C GLY A 46 -7.16 -22.86 -8.13
N GLY A 47 -6.40 -23.36 -7.14
CA GLY A 47 -6.57 -24.70 -6.60
C GLY A 47 -7.79 -24.84 -5.68
N GLU A 48 -7.91 -26.00 -5.03
CA GLU A 48 -9.00 -26.29 -4.10
C GLU A 48 -9.08 -25.31 -2.93
N TRP A 49 -10.30 -25.04 -2.51
CA TRP A 49 -10.56 -24.18 -1.36
C TRP A 49 -10.21 -24.88 -0.06
N GLU A 50 -9.27 -24.31 0.70
CA GLU A 50 -8.88 -24.78 2.02
C GLU A 50 -9.49 -23.89 3.10
N SER A 51 -10.05 -24.49 4.16
CA SER A 51 -10.48 -23.79 5.37
C SER A 51 -9.33 -23.68 6.37
N ILE A 52 -9.13 -22.49 6.92
CA ILE A 52 -8.04 -22.17 7.83
C ILE A 52 -8.59 -21.51 9.08
N THR A 53 -8.17 -22.03 10.23
CA THR A 53 -8.34 -21.40 11.54
C THR A 53 -6.95 -21.00 12.05
N GLU A 54 -6.69 -19.70 12.09
CA GLU A 54 -5.42 -19.13 12.49
C GLU A 54 -5.54 -18.39 13.83
N THR A 55 -4.70 -18.74 14.80
CA THR A 55 -4.63 -18.01 16.07
C THR A 55 -3.47 -17.02 16.06
N VAL A 56 -3.77 -15.77 16.34
CA VAL A 56 -2.80 -14.67 16.40
C VAL A 56 -2.78 -14.09 17.81
N CYS A 57 -1.62 -14.12 18.46
CA CYS A 57 -1.45 -13.53 19.79
C CYS A 57 -1.46 -12.00 19.73
N ILE A 58 -1.98 -11.38 20.79
CA ILE A 58 -2.06 -9.93 20.97
C ILE A 58 -1.31 -9.55 22.25
N THR A 59 -0.47 -8.53 22.14
CA THR A 59 0.18 -7.87 23.27
C THR A 59 -0.25 -6.41 23.33
N HIS A 60 -0.14 -5.79 24.50
CA HIS A 60 -0.49 -4.40 24.70
C HIS A 60 0.76 -3.62 25.12
N ALA A 61 0.88 -2.39 24.65
CA ALA A 61 1.90 -1.46 25.14
C ALA A 61 1.23 -0.16 25.56
N ASP A 62 1.75 0.43 26.64
CA ASP A 62 1.27 1.70 27.15
C ASP A 62 1.57 2.85 26.17
N CYS A 63 0.64 3.78 26.08
CA CYS A 63 0.79 4.99 25.28
C CYS A 63 1.23 6.16 26.16
N HIS A 64 2.13 7.01 25.65
CA HIS A 64 2.64 8.19 26.38
C HIS A 64 1.55 9.15 26.90
N PHE A 65 0.40 9.22 26.21
CA PHE A 65 -0.73 10.08 26.57
C PHE A 65 -1.90 9.31 27.20
N GLY A 66 -1.63 8.13 27.77
CA GLY A 66 -2.63 7.27 28.40
C GLY A 66 -3.27 6.25 27.46
N GLY A 67 -3.84 5.20 28.05
CA GLY A 67 -4.39 4.05 27.34
C GLY A 67 -3.33 3.06 26.85
N THR A 68 -3.80 2.00 26.20
CA THR A 68 -2.94 0.95 25.66
C THR A 68 -3.17 0.78 24.16
N ARG A 69 -2.13 0.36 23.45
CA ARG A 69 -2.22 0.01 22.04
C ARG A 69 -2.00 -1.48 21.85
N PRO A 70 -2.96 -2.21 21.25
CA PRO A 70 -2.74 -3.61 20.93
C PRO A 70 -1.79 -3.73 19.74
N TYR A 71 -0.99 -4.78 19.78
CA TYR A 71 -0.12 -5.23 18.71
C TYR A 71 -0.29 -6.73 18.53
N PHE A 72 -0.25 -7.19 17.29
CA PHE A 72 -0.18 -8.61 16.97
C PHE A 72 1.25 -9.11 17.16
N ILE A 73 1.38 -10.35 17.60
CA ILE A 73 2.61 -11.12 17.51
C ILE A 73 2.51 -11.97 16.25
N CYS A 74 3.41 -11.74 15.29
CA CYS A 74 3.40 -12.45 14.01
C CYS A 74 3.60 -13.96 14.22
N PRO A 75 2.65 -14.82 13.78
CA PRO A 75 2.75 -16.27 13.97
C PRO A 75 3.67 -16.96 12.94
N GLY A 76 4.10 -16.22 11.92
CA GLY A 76 4.88 -16.77 10.80
C GLY A 76 6.26 -17.27 11.18
N VAL A 77 6.82 -18.10 10.30
CA VAL A 77 8.21 -18.57 10.36
C VAL A 77 8.97 -17.90 9.22
N ALA A 78 10.09 -17.24 9.53
CA ALA A 78 10.96 -16.61 8.56
C ALA A 78 12.37 -17.18 8.70
N SER A 79 12.96 -17.65 7.59
CA SER A 79 14.30 -18.25 7.57
C SER A 79 14.47 -19.39 8.60
N GLY A 80 13.46 -20.26 8.73
CA GLY A 80 13.48 -21.39 9.66
C GLY A 80 13.31 -21.03 11.15
N ARG A 81 13.00 -19.77 11.50
CA ARG A 81 12.78 -19.31 12.88
C ARG A 81 11.42 -18.67 13.05
N ALA A 82 10.80 -18.85 14.21
CA ALA A 82 9.56 -18.17 14.56
C ALA A 82 9.75 -16.65 14.53
N CYS A 83 8.87 -15.93 13.83
CA CYS A 83 9.03 -14.50 13.61
C CYS A 83 8.81 -13.70 14.89
N ASN A 84 7.71 -13.94 15.62
CA ASN A 84 7.35 -13.34 16.91
C ASN A 84 7.43 -11.79 16.98
N ARG A 85 7.47 -11.10 15.83
CA ARG A 85 7.57 -9.65 15.79
C ARG A 85 6.26 -9.02 16.23
N ARG A 86 6.38 -8.01 17.08
CA ARG A 86 5.27 -7.15 17.50
C ARG A 86 4.94 -6.16 16.38
N VAL A 87 3.76 -6.29 15.77
CA VAL A 87 3.34 -5.50 14.59
C VAL A 87 1.91 -4.97 14.73
N GLY A 88 1.64 -3.81 14.14
CA GLY A 88 0.30 -3.20 14.18
C GLY A 88 -0.67 -3.72 13.12
N LYS A 89 -0.17 -4.45 12.11
CA LYS A 89 -0.95 -5.01 11.00
C LYS A 89 -0.35 -6.33 10.55
N LEU A 90 -1.21 -7.24 10.13
CA LEU A 90 -0.88 -8.45 9.39
C LEU A 90 -1.40 -8.32 7.95
N PHE A 91 -0.82 -9.08 7.05
CA PHE A 91 -1.08 -9.04 5.62
C PHE A 91 -1.55 -10.40 5.15
N ALA A 92 -2.52 -10.43 4.24
CA ALA A 92 -2.94 -11.62 3.50
C ALA A 92 -2.08 -11.75 2.23
N GLY A 93 -0.88 -12.33 2.36
CA GLY A 93 0.07 -12.52 1.25
C GLY A 93 0.19 -13.97 0.78
N GLY A 94 -0.52 -14.90 1.41
CA GLY A 94 -0.42 -16.33 1.13
C GLY A 94 -1.37 -17.10 2.03
N ARG A 95 -0.91 -18.23 2.57
CA ARG A 95 -1.75 -19.12 3.40
C ARG A 95 -2.24 -18.51 4.72
N TYR A 96 -1.46 -17.63 5.34
CA TYR A 96 -1.67 -17.14 6.70
C TYR A 96 -1.67 -15.60 6.77
N PHE A 97 -2.13 -15.02 7.86
CA PHE A 97 -2.00 -13.59 8.13
C PHE A 97 -0.66 -13.29 8.79
N LEU A 98 0.34 -12.91 7.99
CA LEU A 98 1.71 -12.70 8.49
C LEU A 98 2.15 -11.24 8.43
N CYS A 99 3.23 -10.91 9.13
CA CYS A 99 3.78 -9.55 9.07
C CYS A 99 4.45 -9.27 7.71
N ARG A 100 4.63 -7.98 7.40
CA ARG A 100 5.33 -7.52 6.19
C ARG A 100 6.69 -8.17 5.97
N HIS A 101 7.40 -8.54 7.02
CA HIS A 101 8.73 -9.11 6.87
C HIS A 101 8.73 -10.61 6.54
N CYS A 102 7.69 -11.33 6.95
CA CYS A 102 7.53 -12.73 6.54
C CYS A 102 7.12 -12.82 5.06
N TYR A 103 6.33 -11.85 4.60
CA TYR A 103 5.88 -11.76 3.21
C TYR A 103 6.70 -10.86 2.30
N ASP A 104 7.84 -10.36 2.79
CA ASP A 104 8.69 -9.40 2.09
C ASP A 104 7.90 -8.24 1.43
N VAL A 105 6.86 -7.76 2.14
CA VAL A 105 6.00 -6.66 1.69
C VAL A 105 6.76 -5.36 1.89
N ALA A 106 7.38 -4.90 0.81
CA ALA A 106 7.99 -3.59 0.73
C ALA A 106 6.95 -2.47 0.93
N TYR A 107 7.39 -1.30 1.39
CA TYR A 107 6.50 -0.13 1.41
C TYR A 107 6.11 0.24 -0.02
N THR A 108 4.91 0.80 -0.22
CA THR A 108 4.47 1.28 -1.54
C THR A 108 5.53 2.16 -2.20
N CYS A 109 6.16 3.06 -1.43
CA CYS A 109 7.24 3.93 -1.93
C CYS A 109 8.51 3.17 -2.39
N GLN A 110 8.77 1.98 -1.85
CA GLN A 110 9.89 1.11 -2.21
C GLN A 110 9.58 0.29 -3.48
N SER A 111 8.33 -0.16 -3.66
CA SER A 111 7.88 -0.89 -4.85
C SER A 111 7.44 0.02 -6.00
N GLU A 112 7.50 1.34 -5.81
CA GLU A 112 6.99 2.28 -6.79
C GLU A 112 7.93 2.41 -7.99
N ALA A 113 7.40 2.09 -9.17
CA ALA A 113 8.12 2.25 -10.42
C ALA A 113 8.62 3.68 -10.58
N ARG A 114 9.80 3.85 -11.21
CA ARG A 114 10.46 5.15 -11.37
C ARG A 114 9.52 6.22 -11.94
N TYR A 115 8.75 5.87 -12.97
CA TYR A 115 7.80 6.80 -13.59
C TYR A 115 6.72 7.28 -12.61
N ASN A 116 6.11 6.38 -11.83
CA ASN A 116 5.14 6.74 -10.78
C ASN A 116 5.76 7.67 -9.73
N ARG A 117 7.02 7.42 -9.33
CA ARG A 117 7.73 8.28 -8.38
C ARG A 117 7.93 9.70 -8.90
N MET A 118 8.27 9.83 -10.18
CA MET A 118 8.43 11.13 -10.83
C MET A 118 7.09 11.87 -10.95
N LEU A 119 6.03 11.19 -11.40
CA LEU A 119 4.68 11.77 -11.49
C LEU A 119 4.16 12.25 -10.12
N ARG A 120 4.39 11.48 -9.06
CA ARG A 120 4.02 11.90 -7.69
C ARG A 120 4.79 13.14 -7.23
N ARG A 121 6.07 13.28 -7.61
CA ARG A 121 6.86 14.50 -7.35
C ARG A 121 6.29 15.70 -8.09
N ALA A 122 6.00 15.56 -9.39
CA ALA A 122 5.35 16.59 -10.20
C ALA A 122 4.01 17.02 -9.59
N ASN A 123 3.15 16.06 -9.25
CA ASN A 123 1.84 16.33 -8.64
C ASN A 123 1.94 17.06 -7.29
N LYS A 124 2.93 16.73 -6.46
CA LYS A 124 3.17 17.46 -5.20
C LYS A 124 3.50 18.92 -5.46
N LEU A 125 4.29 19.21 -6.50
CA LEU A 125 4.62 20.58 -6.90
C LEU A 125 3.42 21.32 -7.50
N ARG A 126 2.63 20.65 -8.36
CA ARG A 126 1.37 21.19 -8.92
C ARG A 126 0.41 21.62 -7.80
N MET A 127 0.18 20.74 -6.82
CA MET A 127 -0.65 21.06 -5.66
C MET A 127 -0.06 22.19 -4.81
N ALA A 128 1.27 22.25 -4.66
CA ALA A 128 1.93 23.34 -3.95
C ALA A 128 1.89 24.71 -4.69
N LEU A 129 1.56 24.71 -5.98
CA LEU A 129 1.23 25.91 -6.75
C LEU A 129 -0.28 26.22 -6.72
N GLY A 130 -1.10 25.41 -6.05
CA GLY A 130 -2.55 25.56 -5.98
C GLY A 130 -3.30 24.94 -7.17
N GLY A 131 -2.64 24.11 -7.98
CA GLY A 131 -3.24 23.42 -9.12
C GLY A 131 -3.69 21.99 -8.81
N ASN A 132 -4.36 21.37 -9.78
CA ASN A 132 -4.76 19.96 -9.73
C ASN A 132 -3.61 19.03 -10.16
N PRO A 133 -3.51 17.82 -9.58
CA PRO A 133 -2.56 16.81 -10.04
C PRO A 133 -2.91 16.28 -11.44
N GLY A 134 -1.93 15.79 -12.18
CA GLY A 134 -2.09 15.16 -13.50
C GLY A 134 -1.43 15.96 -14.62
N THR A 135 -0.81 15.23 -15.56
CA THR A 135 -0.07 15.81 -16.69
C THR A 135 -0.97 16.54 -17.69
N ALA A 136 -2.23 16.09 -17.83
CA ALA A 136 -3.24 16.73 -18.66
C ALA A 136 -3.74 18.08 -18.11
N ASN A 137 -3.46 18.39 -16.84
CA ASN A 137 -3.82 19.67 -16.27
C ASN A 137 -2.76 20.74 -16.58
N ILE A 138 -3.19 21.99 -16.71
CA ILE A 138 -2.24 23.11 -16.81
C ILE A 138 -1.49 23.28 -15.48
N ILE A 139 -0.24 23.75 -15.55
CA ILE A 139 0.47 24.19 -14.35
C ILE A 139 -0.18 25.48 -13.87
N ALA A 140 -0.62 25.51 -12.61
CA ALA A 140 -1.29 26.67 -12.04
C ALA A 140 -0.39 27.92 -12.07
N PHE A 141 -1.01 29.08 -12.27
CA PHE A 141 -0.31 30.37 -12.25
C PHE A 141 0.37 30.61 -10.91
N LYS A 142 1.41 31.45 -10.95
CA LYS A 142 2.22 31.80 -9.78
C LYS A 142 1.36 32.28 -8.60
N PRO A 143 1.43 31.61 -7.43
CA PRO A 143 0.75 32.08 -6.23
C PRO A 143 1.25 33.45 -5.75
N LYS A 144 0.35 34.22 -5.13
CA LYS A 144 0.70 35.51 -4.51
C LYS A 144 1.77 35.31 -3.43
N GLY A 145 2.79 36.18 -3.41
CA GLY A 145 3.90 36.11 -2.46
C GLY A 145 5.03 35.14 -2.85
N MET A 146 4.86 34.34 -3.90
CA MET A 146 5.93 33.49 -4.42
C MET A 146 6.89 34.27 -5.31
N TRP A 147 8.20 34.07 -5.12
CA TRP A 147 9.22 34.70 -5.95
C TRP A 147 9.21 34.09 -7.36
N ASN A 148 9.40 34.93 -8.39
CA ASN A 148 9.40 34.47 -9.80
C ASN A 148 10.42 33.36 -10.05
N ARG A 149 11.63 33.46 -9.46
CA ARG A 149 12.65 32.41 -9.58
C ARG A 149 12.19 31.04 -9.06
N THR A 150 11.48 31.04 -7.93
CA THR A 150 10.99 29.82 -7.29
C THR A 150 9.83 29.22 -8.08
N TYR A 151 8.97 30.08 -8.62
CA TYR A 151 7.90 29.65 -9.51
C TYR A 151 8.45 28.99 -10.78
N ALA A 152 9.37 29.67 -11.48
CA ALA A 152 10.00 29.14 -12.69
C ALA A 152 10.72 27.81 -12.41
N GLN A 153 11.46 27.73 -11.30
CA GLN A 153 12.11 26.48 -10.87
C GLN A 153 11.10 25.35 -10.66
N ARG A 154 9.95 25.62 -10.03
CA ARG A 154 8.91 24.62 -9.82
C ARG A 154 8.25 24.18 -11.12
N CYS A 155 7.99 25.11 -12.05
CA CYS A 155 7.45 24.76 -13.37
C CYS A 155 8.42 23.84 -14.13
N PHE A 156 9.70 24.23 -14.20
CA PHE A 156 10.74 23.42 -14.80
C PHE A 156 10.85 22.03 -14.15
N GLU A 157 10.80 21.96 -12.82
CA GLU A 157 10.87 20.68 -12.11
C GLU A 157 9.64 19.79 -12.34
N ILE A 158 8.44 20.37 -12.50
CA ILE A 158 7.23 19.64 -12.89
C ILE A 158 7.44 19.02 -14.27
N GLU A 159 7.77 19.85 -15.27
CA GLU A 159 7.98 19.42 -16.66
C GLU A 159 9.07 18.34 -16.74
N TRP A 160 10.22 18.57 -16.10
CA TRP A 160 11.31 17.60 -16.03
C TRP A 160 10.88 16.26 -15.44
N CYS A 161 10.13 16.28 -14.33
CA CYS A 161 9.63 15.04 -13.71
C CYS A 161 8.65 14.31 -14.64
N GLU A 162 7.80 15.03 -15.36
CA GLU A 162 6.84 14.45 -16.30
C GLU A 162 7.56 13.81 -17.49
N CYS A 163 8.52 14.50 -18.11
CA CYS A 163 9.38 13.93 -19.16
C CYS A 163 10.16 12.69 -18.68
N GLU A 164 10.77 12.74 -17.50
CA GLU A 164 11.50 11.60 -16.94
C GLU A 164 10.57 10.43 -16.58
N ALA A 165 9.30 10.71 -16.26
CA ALA A 165 8.30 9.67 -16.07
C ALA A 165 7.99 8.97 -17.39
N ASP A 166 7.73 9.73 -18.44
CA ASP A 166 7.40 9.20 -19.77
C ASP A 166 8.56 8.36 -20.32
N ARG A 167 9.80 8.88 -20.26
CA ARG A 167 11.01 8.12 -20.66
C ARG A 167 11.15 6.82 -19.87
N ALA A 168 10.98 6.88 -18.55
CA ALA A 168 11.08 5.68 -17.71
C ALA A 168 9.96 4.66 -18.00
N PHE A 169 8.76 5.13 -18.36
CA PHE A 169 7.63 4.28 -18.74
C PHE A 169 7.89 3.61 -20.08
N VAL A 170 8.20 4.39 -21.13
CA VAL A 170 8.53 3.91 -22.47
C VAL A 170 9.68 2.90 -22.39
N TRP A 171 10.76 3.22 -21.68
CA TRP A 171 11.89 2.33 -21.53
C TRP A 171 11.52 0.98 -20.88
N LYS A 172 10.69 0.99 -19.84
CA LYS A 172 10.22 -0.22 -19.15
C LYS A 172 9.37 -1.09 -20.07
N HIS A 173 8.52 -0.46 -20.87
CA HIS A 173 7.56 -1.12 -21.76
C HIS A 173 8.06 -1.24 -23.21
N ARG A 174 9.33 -0.96 -23.48
CA ARG A 174 9.92 -0.96 -24.83
C ARG A 174 9.73 -2.27 -25.61
N HIS A 175 9.61 -3.39 -24.91
CA HIS A 175 9.39 -4.71 -25.51
C HIS A 175 7.98 -4.86 -26.12
N LEU A 176 7.06 -3.96 -25.79
CA LEU A 176 5.70 -3.89 -26.35
C LEU A 176 5.60 -2.88 -27.51
N LEU A 177 6.66 -2.12 -27.76
CA LEU A 177 6.68 -1.03 -28.74
C LEU A 177 7.35 -1.48 -30.04
N SER A 178 6.87 -0.97 -31.17
CA SER A 178 7.53 -1.20 -32.45
C SER A 178 8.84 -0.41 -32.54
N ALA A 179 9.72 -0.78 -33.48
CA ALA A 179 10.96 -0.04 -33.70
C ALA A 179 10.71 1.44 -34.10
N GLY A 180 9.57 1.74 -34.75
CA GLY A 180 9.19 3.11 -35.09
C GLY A 180 8.78 3.92 -33.86
N ASP A 181 7.98 3.33 -32.97
CA ASP A 181 7.56 3.96 -31.72
C ASP A 181 8.76 4.26 -30.81
N LEU A 182 9.73 3.34 -30.76
CA LEU A 182 10.93 3.53 -29.95
C LEU A 182 11.80 4.70 -30.41
N ARG A 183 11.93 4.92 -31.73
CA ARG A 183 12.64 6.09 -32.25
C ARG A 183 11.93 7.39 -31.89
N MET A 184 10.60 7.41 -32.03
CA MET A 184 9.80 8.60 -31.72
C MET A 184 9.87 9.03 -30.24
N PHE A 185 10.06 8.09 -29.31
CA PHE A 185 10.02 8.40 -27.87
C PHE A 185 11.37 8.39 -27.14
N LEU A 186 12.44 7.87 -27.75
CA LEU A 186 13.75 7.71 -27.09
C LEU A 186 14.92 8.40 -27.79
N GLU A 187 14.76 8.92 -29.01
CA GLU A 187 15.85 9.53 -29.81
C GLU A 187 15.84 11.08 -29.87
N ASP A 188 15.01 11.75 -29.04
CA ASP A 188 15.07 13.21 -28.83
C ASP A 188 15.97 13.62 -27.65
#